data_AF-A0A429IMZ2-F1
#
_entry.id   AF-A0A429IMZ2-F1
#
_cell.length_a   1.000
_cell.length_b   1.000
_cell.length_c   1.000
_cell.angle_alpha   90.00
_cell.angle_beta   90.00
_cell.angle_gamma   90.00
#
_symmetry.space_group_name_H-M   'P 1'
#
loop_
_entity.id
_entity.type
_entity.pdbx_description
1 polymer ?
#
loop_
_entity_poly.entity_id
_entity_poly.type
_entity_poly.pdbx_seq_one_letter_code
_entity_poly.pdbx_strand_id
1 'polypeptide(L)'
;MKAPSAYAPWLAPLYVGAVQLGAYATARMPAHERAELLRAHSTNVHNLRAGHWRTLATSAVFVESPLPVPYGLALLAALGTAEAAWGTRRAAGMFAAGHIGASVLVYGGLRAARALSHEYVTPDTERAVDVGASYGFYATVGALAVSVPHRGARAAATAGLLALGVHPVLRRERDFTDVGHLTALLLGMGAGAVFKARRRARAGRRDT
;
A
#
# COMPACT_ATOMS: atom_id res chain seq x y z
N MET A 1 18.98 34.65 2.37
CA MET A 1 18.55 33.23 2.30
C MET A 1 17.30 33.14 1.44
N LYS A 2 17.34 32.48 0.27
CA LYS A 2 16.10 32.14 -0.47
C LYS A 2 15.34 31.11 0.37
N ALA A 3 14.07 31.38 0.67
CA ALA A 3 13.20 30.36 1.24
C ALA A 3 13.23 29.13 0.32
N PRO A 4 13.39 27.90 0.84
CA PRO A 4 13.27 26.72 0.01
C PRO A 4 11.90 26.77 -0.67
N SER A 5 11.88 26.72 -2.00
CA SER A 5 10.64 26.61 -2.77
C SER A 5 9.80 25.49 -2.16
N ALA A 6 8.63 25.85 -1.63
CA ALA A 6 7.70 24.87 -1.11
C ALA A 6 7.31 23.96 -2.28
N TYR A 7 7.85 22.74 -2.29
CA TYR A 7 7.52 21.76 -3.31
C TYR A 7 6.05 21.39 -3.13
N ALA A 8 5.22 21.82 -4.08
CA ALA A 8 3.80 21.48 -4.10
C ALA A 8 3.63 20.04 -4.62
N PRO A 9 3.02 19.13 -3.84
CA PRO A 9 2.74 17.78 -4.31
C PRO A 9 1.74 17.84 -5.46
N TRP A 10 2.02 17.10 -6.54
CA TRP A 10 1.18 17.08 -7.74
C TRP A 10 0.85 15.65 -8.17
N LEU A 11 1.72 14.69 -7.89
CA LEU A 11 1.49 13.30 -8.29
C LEU A 11 0.41 12.66 -7.41
N ALA A 12 0.40 12.94 -6.11
CA ALA A 12 -0.61 12.43 -5.18
C ALA A 12 -2.05 12.81 -5.59
N PRO A 13 -2.41 14.10 -5.81
CA PRO A 13 -3.76 14.45 -6.26
C PRO A 13 -4.07 13.90 -7.66
N LEU A 14 -3.11 13.86 -8.58
CA LEU A 14 -3.31 13.28 -9.91
C LEU A 14 -3.63 11.78 -9.84
N TYR A 15 -2.88 11.03 -9.03
CA TYR A 15 -3.10 9.60 -8.84
C TYR A 15 -4.44 9.32 -8.16
N VAL A 16 -4.74 9.98 -7.03
CA VAL A 16 -6.01 9.78 -6.31
C VAL A 16 -7.21 10.16 -7.18
N GLY A 17 -7.10 11.28 -7.92
CA GLY A 17 -8.10 11.71 -8.88
C GLY A 17 -8.31 10.68 -10.00
N ALA A 18 -7.23 10.16 -10.59
CA ALA A 18 -7.31 9.14 -11.64
C ALA A 18 -7.97 7.84 -11.15
N VAL A 19 -7.59 7.35 -9.95
CA VAL A 19 -8.21 6.17 -9.32
C VAL A 19 -9.71 6.43 -9.10
N GLN A 20 -10.06 7.59 -8.55
CA GLN A 20 -11.45 7.94 -8.26
C GLN A 20 -12.30 8.05 -9.53
N LEU A 21 -11.77 8.69 -10.59
CA LEU A 21 -12.44 8.79 -11.88
C LEU A 21 -12.61 7.43 -12.54
N GLY A 22 -11.57 6.59 -12.51
CA GLY A 22 -11.64 5.21 -12.99
C GLY A 22 -12.67 4.37 -12.21
N ALA A 23 -12.76 4.56 -10.90
CA ALA A 23 -13.76 3.91 -10.06
C ALA A 23 -15.18 4.31 -10.46
N TYR A 24 -15.43 5.59 -10.70
CA TYR A 24 -16.74 6.07 -11.18
C TYR A 24 -17.06 5.58 -12.59
N ALA A 25 -16.08 5.56 -13.50
CA ALA A 25 -16.27 5.07 -14.86
C ALA A 25 -16.63 3.57 -14.86
N THR A 26 -15.88 2.76 -14.11
CA THR A 26 -16.13 1.31 -14.01
C THR A 26 -17.43 1.01 -13.28
N ALA A 27 -17.85 1.83 -12.30
CA ALA A 27 -19.15 1.69 -11.64
C ALA A 27 -20.36 1.87 -12.57
N ARG A 28 -20.16 2.42 -13.78
CA ARG A 28 -21.22 2.50 -14.81
C ARG A 28 -21.33 1.24 -15.67
N MET A 29 -20.38 0.33 -15.58
CA MET A 29 -20.40 -0.92 -16.34
C MET A 29 -21.38 -1.94 -15.73
N PRO A 30 -21.92 -2.88 -16.52
CA PRO A 30 -22.61 -4.04 -15.99
C PRO A 30 -21.74 -4.79 -14.97
N ALA A 31 -22.39 -5.31 -13.92
CA ALA A 31 -21.67 -5.92 -12.78
C ALA A 31 -20.72 -7.06 -13.19
N HIS A 32 -21.08 -7.84 -14.21
CA HIS A 32 -20.26 -8.95 -14.71
C HIS A 32 -19.01 -8.45 -15.44
N GLU A 33 -19.15 -7.49 -16.37
CA GLU A 33 -18.02 -6.88 -17.09
C GLU A 33 -17.04 -6.21 -16.12
N ARG A 34 -17.58 -5.48 -15.14
CA ARG A 34 -16.78 -4.85 -14.09
C ARG A 34 -16.02 -5.89 -13.28
N ALA A 35 -16.66 -6.98 -12.88
CA ALA A 35 -16.00 -8.03 -12.13
C ALA A 35 -14.91 -8.72 -12.95
N GLU A 36 -15.11 -8.93 -14.26
CA GLU A 36 -14.09 -9.45 -15.16
C GLU A 36 -12.90 -8.51 -15.31
N LEU A 37 -13.16 -7.21 -15.51
CA LEU A 37 -12.12 -6.19 -15.58
C LEU A 37 -11.27 -6.15 -14.31
N LEU A 38 -11.90 -6.12 -13.13
CA LEU A 38 -11.18 -6.11 -11.85
C LEU A 38 -10.39 -7.41 -11.64
N ARG A 39 -10.95 -8.57 -12.00
CA ARG A 39 -10.23 -9.85 -11.98
C ARG A 39 -9.03 -9.85 -12.90
N ALA A 40 -9.12 -9.26 -14.10
CA ALA A 40 -8.01 -9.19 -15.05
C ALA A 40 -6.83 -8.33 -14.56
N HIS A 41 -7.10 -7.37 -13.67
CA HIS A 41 -6.10 -6.48 -13.09
C HIS A 41 -5.69 -6.83 -11.64
N SER A 42 -6.28 -7.88 -11.06
CA SER A 42 -6.04 -8.32 -9.69
C SER A 42 -4.66 -8.96 -9.46
N THR A 43 -4.07 -8.73 -8.28
CA THR A 43 -2.87 -9.42 -7.80
C THR A 43 -3.13 -10.79 -7.18
N ASN A 44 -4.26 -11.41 -7.52
CA ASN A 44 -4.62 -12.73 -7.02
C ASN A 44 -3.67 -13.86 -7.46
N VAL A 45 -3.75 -14.97 -6.74
CA VAL A 45 -2.89 -16.14 -6.93
C VAL A 45 -3.02 -16.69 -8.35
N HIS A 46 -4.23 -16.69 -8.90
CA HIS A 46 -4.47 -17.16 -10.26
C HIS A 46 -3.66 -16.37 -11.30
N ASN A 47 -3.74 -15.03 -11.29
CA ASN A 47 -3.02 -14.17 -12.23
C ASN A 47 -1.50 -14.25 -12.08
N LEU A 48 -1.00 -14.16 -10.85
CA LEU A 48 0.44 -14.16 -10.61
C LEU A 48 1.06 -15.54 -10.94
N ARG A 49 0.34 -16.64 -10.66
CA ARG A 49 0.77 -17.98 -11.10
C ARG A 49 0.75 -18.13 -12.62
N ALA A 50 -0.19 -17.50 -13.32
CA ALA A 50 -0.24 -17.47 -14.78
C ALA A 50 0.82 -16.56 -15.43
N GLY A 51 1.67 -15.89 -14.63
CA GLY A 51 2.73 -15.02 -15.13
C GLY A 51 2.27 -13.60 -15.47
N HIS A 52 1.05 -13.21 -15.09
CA HIS A 52 0.52 -11.86 -15.31
C HIS A 52 1.12 -10.81 -14.35
N TRP A 53 2.44 -10.75 -14.20
CA TRP A 53 3.14 -9.88 -13.25
C TRP A 53 2.85 -8.38 -13.41
N ARG A 54 2.39 -7.96 -14.60
CA ARG A 54 1.90 -6.59 -14.83
C ARG A 54 0.75 -6.19 -13.90
N THR A 55 0.00 -7.16 -13.36
CA THR A 55 -1.09 -6.88 -12.41
C THR A 55 -0.57 -6.26 -11.11
N LEU A 56 0.69 -6.50 -10.74
CA LEU A 56 1.34 -5.82 -9.61
C LEU A 56 1.32 -4.28 -9.75
N ALA A 57 1.38 -3.77 -10.98
CA ALA A 57 1.29 -2.34 -11.23
C ALA A 57 -0.16 -1.89 -11.48
N THR A 58 -0.91 -2.63 -12.30
CA THR A 58 -2.27 -2.19 -12.66
C THR A 58 -3.25 -2.29 -11.51
N SER A 59 -3.08 -3.25 -10.58
CA SER A 59 -3.97 -3.43 -9.44
C SER A 59 -4.03 -2.19 -8.56
N ALA A 60 -2.95 -1.41 -8.48
CA ALA A 60 -2.91 -0.17 -7.71
C ALA A 60 -3.82 0.93 -8.30
N VAL A 61 -4.27 0.81 -9.55
CA VAL A 61 -5.07 1.85 -10.23
C VAL A 61 -6.56 1.53 -10.22
N PHE A 62 -6.93 0.26 -10.04
CA PHE A 62 -8.32 -0.19 -10.00
C PHE A 62 -8.81 -0.36 -8.55
N VAL A 63 -10.09 -0.07 -8.32
CA VAL A 63 -10.74 -0.25 -7.01
C VAL A 63 -12.13 -0.86 -7.17
N GLU A 64 -12.56 -1.62 -6.17
CA GLU A 64 -13.87 -2.28 -6.14
C GLU A 64 -15.05 -1.36 -5.90
N SER A 65 -14.83 -0.09 -5.63
CA SER A 65 -15.88 0.90 -5.59
C SER A 65 -15.24 2.28 -5.59
N PRO A 66 -16.00 3.32 -5.99
CA PRO A 66 -15.62 4.69 -5.67
C PRO A 66 -15.15 4.79 -4.22
N LEU A 67 -13.97 5.39 -4.01
CA LEU A 67 -13.40 5.45 -2.66
C LEU A 67 -14.36 6.24 -1.76
N PRO A 68 -14.66 5.73 -0.55
CA PRO A 68 -15.33 6.54 0.46
C PRO A 68 -14.53 7.82 0.69
N VAL A 69 -15.22 8.97 0.82
CA VAL A 69 -14.58 10.28 0.99
C VAL A 69 -13.50 10.27 2.09
N PRO A 70 -13.74 9.68 3.29
CA PRO A 70 -12.70 9.63 4.32
C PRO A 70 -11.45 8.88 3.88
N TYR A 71 -11.59 7.77 3.14
CA TYR A 71 -10.47 7.00 2.64
C TYR A 71 -9.71 7.73 1.53
N GLY A 72 -10.42 8.35 0.58
CA GLY A 72 -9.81 9.15 -0.47
C GLY A 72 -8.99 10.32 0.08
N LEU A 73 -9.51 11.01 1.11
CA LEU A 73 -8.78 12.07 1.81
C LEU A 73 -7.57 11.54 2.58
N ALA A 74 -7.69 10.40 3.26
CA ALA A 74 -6.57 9.79 3.97
C ALA A 74 -5.46 9.36 3.01
N LEU A 75 -5.82 8.75 1.87
CA LEU A 75 -4.89 8.37 0.81
C LEU A 75 -4.17 9.60 0.26
N LEU A 76 -4.92 10.65 -0.10
CA LEU A 76 -4.36 11.91 -0.59
C LEU A 76 -3.42 12.54 0.42
N ALA A 77 -3.82 12.61 1.69
CA ALA A 77 -3.02 13.19 2.76
C ALA A 77 -1.72 12.42 2.99
N ALA A 78 -1.78 11.08 3.04
CA ALA A 78 -0.59 10.25 3.22
C ALA A 78 0.39 10.39 2.05
N LEU A 79 -0.11 10.26 0.81
CA LEU A 79 0.74 10.35 -0.38
C LEU A 79 1.28 11.76 -0.58
N GLY A 80 0.45 12.79 -0.41
CA GLY A 80 0.85 14.18 -0.52
C GLY A 80 1.88 14.58 0.54
N THR A 81 1.71 14.09 1.79
CA THR A 81 2.69 14.31 2.86
C THR A 81 4.01 13.64 2.55
N ALA A 82 3.98 12.39 2.06
CA ALA A 82 5.18 11.67 1.64
C ALA A 82 5.89 12.37 0.46
N GLU A 83 5.12 12.84 -0.52
CA GLU A 83 5.63 13.58 -1.69
C GLU A 83 6.28 14.90 -1.27
N ALA A 84 5.64 15.66 -0.38
CA ALA A 84 6.19 16.89 0.17
C ALA A 84 7.44 16.65 1.03
N ALA A 85 7.45 15.60 1.85
CA ALA A 85 8.55 15.31 2.77
C ALA A 85 9.77 14.68 2.09
N TRP A 86 9.57 13.86 1.05
CA TRP A 86 10.62 13.04 0.45
C TRP A 86 10.89 13.33 -1.03
N GLY A 87 10.02 14.10 -1.68
CA GLY A 87 10.00 14.33 -3.13
C GLY A 87 9.30 13.21 -3.90
N THR A 88 8.79 13.53 -5.09
CA THR A 88 7.97 12.65 -5.94
C THR A 88 8.55 11.25 -6.10
N ARG A 89 9.82 11.16 -6.51
CA ARG A 89 10.47 9.88 -6.84
C ARG A 89 10.54 8.94 -5.63
N ARG A 90 10.84 9.49 -4.44
CA ARG A 90 10.97 8.67 -3.22
C ARG A 90 9.61 8.27 -2.67
N ALA A 91 8.63 9.17 -2.73
CA ALA A 91 7.25 8.86 -2.33
C ALA A 91 6.64 7.78 -3.23
N ALA A 92 6.72 7.96 -4.56
CA ALA A 92 6.27 6.97 -5.53
C ALA A 92 7.02 5.63 -5.38
N GLY A 93 8.34 5.68 -5.15
CA GLY A 93 9.14 4.47 -4.92
C GLY A 93 8.74 3.73 -3.64
N MET A 94 8.45 4.44 -2.54
CA MET A 94 7.95 3.83 -1.29
C MET A 94 6.58 3.19 -1.51
N PHE A 95 5.66 3.90 -2.14
CA PHE A 95 4.34 3.37 -2.47
C PHE A 95 4.44 2.12 -3.32
N ALA A 96 5.19 2.17 -4.43
CA ALA A 96 5.34 1.06 -5.36
C ALA A 96 6.03 -0.14 -4.71
N ALA A 97 7.14 0.07 -3.98
CA ALA A 97 7.85 -1.01 -3.30
C ALA A 97 6.99 -1.67 -2.21
N GLY A 98 6.22 -0.89 -1.47
CA GLY A 98 5.28 -1.39 -0.47
C GLY A 98 4.14 -2.19 -1.10
N HIS A 99 3.53 -1.66 -2.15
CA HIS A 99 2.45 -2.31 -2.90
C HIS A 99 2.90 -3.64 -3.49
N ILE A 100 3.96 -3.61 -4.31
CA ILE A 100 4.50 -4.80 -4.99
C ILE A 100 5.03 -5.81 -3.97
N GLY A 101 5.78 -5.34 -2.97
CA GLY A 101 6.36 -6.20 -1.94
C GLY A 101 5.30 -6.93 -1.14
N ALA A 102 4.25 -6.23 -0.71
CA ALA A 102 3.13 -6.84 0.00
C ALA A 102 2.38 -7.85 -0.89
N SER A 103 2.05 -7.49 -2.14
CA SER A 103 1.37 -8.41 -3.06
C SER A 103 2.17 -9.70 -3.30
N VAL A 104 3.49 -9.60 -3.49
CA VAL A 104 4.36 -10.78 -3.68
C VAL A 104 4.45 -11.62 -2.42
N LEU A 105 4.52 -11.01 -1.24
CA LEU A 105 4.56 -11.74 0.04
C LEU A 105 3.23 -12.43 0.35
N VAL A 106 2.10 -11.76 0.10
CA VAL A 106 0.76 -12.35 0.24
C VAL A 106 0.61 -13.53 -0.72
N TYR A 107 0.99 -13.35 -1.99
CA TYR A 107 1.00 -14.42 -2.98
C TYR A 107 1.85 -15.62 -2.53
N GLY A 108 3.09 -15.37 -2.09
CA GLY A 108 3.99 -16.41 -1.60
C GLY A 108 3.43 -17.13 -0.37
N GLY A 109 2.86 -16.38 0.57
CA GLY A 109 2.22 -16.91 1.78
C GLY A 109 1.02 -17.80 1.47
N LEU A 110 0.14 -17.37 0.56
CA LEU A 110 -0.99 -18.18 0.10
C LEU A 110 -0.52 -19.45 -0.62
N ARG A 111 0.54 -19.37 -1.44
CA ARG A 111 1.12 -20.55 -2.08
C ARG A 111 1.73 -21.52 -1.09
N ALA A 112 2.43 -21.02 -0.07
CA ALA A 112 2.98 -21.86 0.99
C ALA A 112 1.87 -22.52 1.81
N ALA A 113 0.83 -21.77 2.20
CA ALA A 113 -0.32 -22.31 2.92
C ALA A 113 -1.03 -23.41 2.13
N ARG A 114 -1.25 -23.20 0.82
CA ARG A 114 -1.82 -24.21 -0.09
C ARG A 114 -0.97 -25.48 -0.17
N ALA A 115 0.36 -25.34 -0.14
CA ALA A 115 1.28 -26.48 -0.16
C ALA A 115 1.28 -27.27 1.17
N LEU A 116 0.93 -26.63 2.29
CA LEU A 116 0.81 -27.27 3.60
C LEU A 116 -0.52 -28.03 3.75
N SER A 117 -1.63 -27.46 3.28
CA SER A 117 -2.90 -28.18 3.13
C SER A 117 -3.79 -27.53 2.07
N HIS A 118 -4.41 -28.38 1.26
CA HIS A 118 -5.41 -27.95 0.28
C HIS A 118 -6.70 -27.41 0.93
N GLU A 119 -6.89 -27.57 2.23
CA GLU A 119 -8.05 -27.02 2.93
C GLU A 119 -7.89 -25.53 3.27
N TYR A 120 -6.65 -25.02 3.39
CA TYR A 120 -6.41 -23.65 3.85
C TYR A 120 -6.64 -22.57 2.80
N VAL A 121 -6.57 -22.91 1.52
CA VAL A 121 -6.73 -21.94 0.42
C VAL A 121 -7.66 -22.55 -0.61
N THR A 122 -8.88 -22.01 -0.72
CA THR A 122 -9.89 -22.50 -1.65
C THR A 122 -9.68 -21.93 -3.06
N PRO A 123 -10.28 -22.53 -4.10
CA PRO A 123 -10.28 -21.97 -5.45
C PRO A 123 -10.87 -20.55 -5.54
N ASP A 124 -11.75 -20.19 -4.61
CA ASP A 124 -12.33 -18.85 -4.50
C ASP A 124 -11.29 -17.87 -3.93
N THR A 125 -10.55 -18.25 -2.89
CA THR A 125 -9.42 -17.45 -2.39
C THR A 125 -8.34 -17.24 -3.45
N GLU A 126 -8.03 -18.26 -4.27
CA GLU A 126 -7.04 -18.12 -5.35
C GLU A 126 -7.45 -17.08 -6.42
N ARG A 127 -8.75 -16.87 -6.60
CA ARG A 127 -9.34 -15.98 -7.62
C ARG A 127 -9.93 -14.69 -7.05
N ALA A 128 -9.92 -14.53 -5.72
CA ALA A 128 -10.45 -13.36 -5.04
C ALA A 128 -9.87 -12.08 -5.66
N VAL A 129 -10.68 -11.04 -5.77
CA VAL A 129 -10.21 -9.77 -6.32
C VAL A 129 -9.32 -9.11 -5.27
N ASP A 130 -8.13 -8.71 -5.68
CA ASP A 130 -7.13 -8.01 -4.87
C ASP A 130 -6.62 -6.83 -5.70
N VAL A 131 -7.37 -5.75 -5.65
CA VAL A 131 -7.07 -4.48 -6.34
C VAL A 131 -7.21 -3.32 -5.37
N GLY A 132 -6.48 -2.25 -5.63
CA GLY A 132 -6.55 -1.01 -4.89
C GLY A 132 -5.19 -0.48 -4.47
N ALA A 133 -5.21 0.76 -4.03
CA ALA A 133 -4.02 1.47 -3.55
C ALA A 133 -3.59 1.06 -2.12
N SER A 134 -4.33 0.15 -1.48
CA SER A 134 -4.30 -0.05 -0.04
C SER A 134 -2.92 -0.50 0.47
N TYR A 135 -2.25 -1.43 -0.21
CA TYR A 135 -0.93 -1.89 0.22
C TYR A 135 0.11 -0.75 0.13
N GLY A 136 0.16 -0.05 -1.00
CA GLY A 136 1.03 1.12 -1.14
C GLY A 136 0.71 2.23 -0.12
N PHE A 137 -0.57 2.43 0.21
CA PHE A 137 -1.02 3.36 1.25
C PHE A 137 -0.50 2.98 2.64
N TYR A 138 -0.75 1.75 3.09
CA TYR A 138 -0.30 1.27 4.41
C TYR A 138 1.23 1.32 4.54
N ALA A 139 1.96 0.94 3.49
CA ALA A 139 3.42 1.08 3.46
C ALA A 139 3.87 2.54 3.59
N THR A 140 3.22 3.46 2.88
CA THR A 140 3.55 4.89 2.95
C THR A 140 3.27 5.45 4.34
N VAL A 141 2.13 5.13 4.93
CA VAL A 141 1.75 5.56 6.29
C VAL A 141 2.70 4.99 7.34
N GLY A 142 3.07 3.70 7.24
CA GLY A 142 4.06 3.09 8.13
C GLY A 142 5.43 3.77 8.06
N ALA A 143 5.89 4.10 6.85
CA ALA A 143 7.14 4.82 6.65
C ALA A 143 7.10 6.26 7.20
N LEU A 144 5.98 6.96 7.03
CA LEU A 144 5.76 8.30 7.58
C LEU A 144 5.78 8.28 9.11
N ALA A 145 5.10 7.32 9.74
CA ALA A 145 5.04 7.20 11.18
C ALA A 145 6.43 7.10 11.83
N VAL A 146 7.32 6.26 11.27
CA VAL A 146 8.71 6.11 11.76
C VAL A 146 9.58 7.34 11.49
N SER A 147 9.18 8.15 10.49
CA SER A 147 9.87 9.37 10.09
C SER A 147 9.51 10.58 10.94
N VAL A 148 8.49 10.50 11.81
CA VAL A 148 8.09 11.60 12.70
C VAL A 148 9.28 12.05 13.58
N PRO A 149 9.63 13.36 13.59
CA PRO A 149 10.79 13.86 14.34
C PRO A 149 10.65 13.66 15.86
N HIS A 150 9.53 14.11 16.42
CA HIS A 150 9.26 14.08 17.85
C HIS A 150 9.15 12.63 18.35
N ARG A 151 9.89 12.28 19.40
CA ARG A 151 10.03 10.88 19.86
C ARG A 151 8.71 10.30 20.37
N GLY A 152 7.98 11.05 21.20
CA GLY A 152 6.69 10.61 21.75
C GLY A 152 5.62 10.47 20.68
N ALA A 153 5.52 11.46 19.78
CA ALA A 153 4.54 11.43 18.69
C ALA A 153 4.82 10.28 17.71
N ARG A 154 6.10 10.02 17.41
CA ARG A 154 6.50 8.85 16.63
C ARG A 154 6.09 7.54 17.29
N ALA A 155 6.37 7.39 18.59
CA ALA A 155 6.03 6.18 19.32
C ALA A 155 4.51 5.95 19.31
N ALA A 156 3.73 6.98 19.61
CA ALA A 156 2.27 6.95 19.56
C ALA A 156 1.74 6.61 18.15
N ALA A 157 2.24 7.27 17.11
CA ALA A 157 1.84 7.01 15.73
C ALA A 157 2.16 5.57 15.30
N THR A 158 3.38 5.09 15.61
CA THR A 158 3.80 3.74 15.25
C THR A 158 2.99 2.69 15.99
N ALA A 159 2.80 2.85 17.31
CA ALA A 159 2.03 1.93 18.13
C ALA A 159 0.54 1.92 17.74
N GLY A 160 -0.05 3.10 17.51
CA GLY A 160 -1.43 3.24 17.06
C GLY A 160 -1.67 2.57 15.70
N LEU A 161 -0.78 2.78 14.73
CA LEU A 161 -0.88 2.13 13.43
C LEU A 161 -0.68 0.61 13.52
N LEU A 162 0.25 0.14 14.34
CA LEU A 162 0.42 -1.30 14.58
C LEU A 162 -0.84 -1.91 15.20
N ALA A 163 -1.45 -1.25 16.19
CA ALA A 163 -2.70 -1.70 16.79
C ALA A 163 -3.82 -1.77 15.74
N LEU A 164 -3.96 -0.73 14.91
CA LEU A 164 -4.95 -0.67 13.84
C LEU A 164 -4.70 -1.73 12.74
N GLY A 165 -3.43 -2.04 12.43
CA GLY A 165 -3.08 -3.05 11.43
C GLY A 165 -3.20 -4.48 11.95
N VAL A 166 -2.94 -4.72 13.24
CA VAL A 166 -3.06 -6.05 13.88
C VAL A 166 -4.51 -6.40 14.17
N HIS A 167 -5.34 -5.41 14.54
CA HIS A 167 -6.72 -5.66 14.97
C HIS A 167 -7.56 -6.48 13.96
N PRO A 168 -7.58 -6.18 12.64
CA PRO A 168 -8.31 -6.98 11.66
C PRO A 168 -7.81 -8.44 11.57
N VAL A 169 -6.49 -8.65 11.62
CA VAL A 169 -5.86 -9.98 11.56
C VAL A 169 -6.22 -10.86 12.76
N LEU A 170 -6.61 -10.27 13.90
CA LEU A 170 -7.05 -11.02 15.08
C LEU A 170 -8.54 -11.41 15.02
N ARG A 171 -9.31 -10.90 14.06
CA ARG A 171 -10.74 -11.23 13.92
C ARG A 171 -10.90 -12.63 13.31
N ARG A 172 -12.02 -13.28 13.62
CA ARG A 172 -12.35 -14.61 13.08
C ARG A 172 -12.60 -14.60 11.57
N GLU A 173 -13.14 -13.48 11.07
CA GLU A 173 -13.48 -13.28 9.65
C GLU A 173 -12.34 -12.66 8.84
N ARG A 174 -11.10 -12.71 9.37
CA ARG A 174 -9.93 -12.15 8.67
C ARG A 174 -9.75 -12.81 7.30
N ASP A 175 -9.24 -12.03 6.36
CA ASP A 175 -8.86 -12.54 5.05
C ASP A 175 -7.36 -12.32 4.76
N PHE A 176 -6.93 -12.69 3.55
CA PHE A 176 -5.54 -12.49 3.12
C PHE A 176 -5.21 -11.00 2.93
N THR A 177 -6.23 -10.16 2.70
CA THR A 177 -6.10 -8.71 2.52
C THR A 177 -5.70 -8.05 3.83
N ASP A 178 -6.27 -8.46 4.96
CA ASP A 178 -5.90 -8.00 6.30
C ASP A 178 -4.41 -8.27 6.59
N VAL A 179 -3.94 -9.47 6.23
CA VAL A 179 -2.53 -9.85 6.33
C VAL A 179 -1.68 -9.02 5.38
N GLY A 180 -2.19 -8.73 4.18
CA GLY A 180 -1.57 -7.84 3.21
C GLY A 180 -1.39 -6.41 3.73
N HIS A 181 -2.41 -5.83 4.37
CA HIS A 181 -2.36 -4.50 4.99
C HIS A 181 -1.31 -4.45 6.09
N LEU A 182 -1.30 -5.42 6.99
CA LEU A 182 -0.31 -5.51 8.06
C LEU A 182 1.10 -5.69 7.49
N THR A 183 1.27 -6.56 6.49
CA THR A 183 2.56 -6.79 5.82
C THR A 183 3.09 -5.51 5.19
N ALA A 184 2.24 -4.81 4.43
CA ALA A 184 2.60 -3.54 3.80
C ALA A 184 2.98 -2.47 4.82
N LEU A 185 2.23 -2.36 5.91
CA LEU A 185 2.51 -1.45 7.01
C LEU A 185 3.90 -1.71 7.61
N LEU A 186 4.22 -2.98 7.91
CA LEU A 186 5.50 -3.40 8.48
C LEU A 186 6.67 -3.15 7.51
N LEU A 187 6.49 -3.45 6.22
CA LEU A 187 7.47 -3.13 5.17
C LEU A 187 7.78 -1.63 5.14
N GLY A 188 6.73 -0.80 5.19
CA GLY A 188 6.84 0.65 5.26
C GLY A 188 7.62 1.13 6.47
N MET A 189 7.26 0.65 7.67
CA MET A 189 7.96 0.98 8.91
C MET A 189 9.44 0.58 8.87
N GLY A 190 9.75 -0.62 8.38
CA GLY A 190 11.11 -1.12 8.22
C GLY A 190 11.93 -0.24 7.25
N ALA A 191 11.39 0.05 6.07
CA ALA A 191 12.04 0.91 5.08
C ALA A 191 12.26 2.35 5.63
N GLY A 192 11.28 2.90 6.34
CA GLY A 192 11.37 4.20 7.02
C GLY A 192 12.48 4.22 8.08
N ALA A 193 12.61 3.15 8.87
CA ALA A 193 13.68 3.00 9.85
C ALA A 193 15.07 2.97 9.19
N VAL A 194 15.21 2.23 8.09
CA VAL A 194 16.46 2.18 7.30
C VAL A 194 16.83 3.55 6.73
N PHE A 195 15.86 4.28 6.15
CA PHE A 195 16.11 5.63 5.64
C PHE A 195 16.61 6.58 6.73
N LYS A 196 16.01 6.50 7.92
CA LYS A 196 16.40 7.30 9.06
C LYS A 196 17.79 6.96 9.58
N ALA A 197 18.12 5.67 9.70
CA ALA A 197 19.43 5.21 10.12
C ALA A 197 20.53 5.70 9.14
N ARG A 198 20.28 5.57 7.83
CA ARG A 198 21.21 6.04 6.78
C ARG A 198 21.43 7.56 6.84
N ARG A 199 20.39 8.36 7.12
CA ARG A 199 20.53 9.82 7.28
C ARG A 199 21.40 10.18 8.48
N ARG A 200 21.21 9.51 9.62
CA ARG A 200 22.04 9.71 10.83
C ARG A 200 23.51 9.35 10.60
N ALA A 201 23.78 8.21 9.97
CA ALA A 201 25.13 7.78 9.65
C ALA A 201 25.85 8.77 8.70
N ARG A 202 25.12 9.34 7.73
CA ARG A 202 25.68 10.36 6.82
C ARG A 202 25.94 11.70 7.49
N ALA A 203 25.14 12.08 8.48
CA ALA A 203 25.37 13.30 9.26
C ALA A 203 26.63 13.16 10.12
N GLY A 204 26.76 12.06 10.87
CA GLY A 204 27.94 11.83 11.70
C GLY A 204 29.27 11.68 10.94
N ARG A 205 29.24 11.32 9.64
CA ARG A 205 30.43 11.32 8.77
C ARG A 205 30.86 12.69 8.23
N ARG A 206 30.02 13.71 8.37
CA ARG A 206 30.35 15.09 7.93
C ARG A 206 30.95 15.93 9.07
N ASP A 207 30.80 15.46 10.30
CA ASP A 207 31.26 16.12 11.52
C ASP A 207 32.62 15.56 11.99
N THR A 208 33.24 14.66 11.21
CA THR A 208 34.58 14.05 11.40
C THR A 208 35.49 14.41 10.26
#